data_AF-A0A0A8L476-F1
#
_entry.id   AF-A0A0A8L476-F1
#
_cell.length_a   1.000
_cell.length_b   1.000
_cell.length_c   1.000
_cell.angle_alpha   90.00
_cell.angle_beta   90.00
_cell.angle_gamma   90.00
#
_symmetry.space_group_name_H-M   'P 1'
#
loop_
_entity.id
_entity.type
_entity.pdbx_description
1 polymer ?
#
loop_
_entity_poly.entity_id
_entity_poly.type
_entity_poly.pdbx_seq_one_letter_code
_entity_poly.pdbx_strand_id
1 'polypeptide(L)'
;MTYSPLGVTYGFRSNLLLESYADYRKYHKKVNHKLQQLRGRLSLITKDTKNYKGHEKLEKIGSNDYNKNRLYGFLVLLLAERDMAYVESIKATGRGRGYLRSLELKLMRTRIKKAIKYCGRLSALAQEEDKWQIQAEIMIYEKLIKTEYELYGKKQVKFSDAEKISTHLALALAAINYLVESKLLKEDVAEAVKSKYLYIFKEKANAFSVRDQQNYTARVIAANTDDQLLQLLQSNGFSSAVLEADSSERQSREVSWRSYSATIEDSKVFEVYSELTELQNSNKLSNLNDKLFKWNKAIDLQKEYMTSYSEDETSENNQILLTYLQYNAMLTAVARDNSLFESLLKQWERSDNKSFTSKLNKYREVDHIVKNLKTLLNQIMDLPGVYSDSDLTNQVFLLKTYYESAFTSKLLANIYQTKKRYVESLALYVNCSQQIENAEESLINWDEIYLPSKLLSKGKIAELKKHIATGWRSVVALAEYKKSLEKNSKARQFDASLVEILENKVSPKDASLDNLYPLAPRLLPIPPKPFLYDLAYNYFSTSDSSLVEEEQSPSAAPSIEQDQEPVEESKTTARKGLFGLFRS
;
A
#
# COMPACT_ATOMS: atom_id res chain seq x y z
N MET A 1 -30.84 -9.83 -12.89
CA MET A 1 -29.74 -10.44 -12.12
C MET A 1 -30.24 -11.75 -11.58
N THR A 2 -29.48 -12.84 -11.75
CA THR A 2 -29.73 -14.10 -11.01
C THR A 2 -29.50 -13.87 -9.52
N TYR A 3 -30.39 -14.43 -8.69
CA TYR A 3 -30.28 -14.32 -7.23
C TYR A 3 -29.28 -15.37 -6.72
N SER A 4 -28.26 -14.91 -5.98
CA SER A 4 -27.18 -15.73 -5.42
C SER A 4 -26.92 -15.27 -3.97
N PRO A 5 -27.21 -16.10 -2.95
CA PRO A 5 -26.96 -15.78 -1.54
C PRO A 5 -25.51 -15.38 -1.18
N LEU A 6 -24.50 -16.07 -1.73
CA LEU A 6 -23.08 -15.72 -1.58
C LEU A 6 -22.73 -14.45 -2.35
N GLY A 7 -23.30 -14.25 -3.54
CA GLY A 7 -23.16 -13.00 -4.31
C GLY A 7 -23.74 -11.79 -3.57
N VAL A 8 -24.87 -11.96 -2.87
CA VAL A 8 -25.51 -10.94 -2.03
C VAL A 8 -24.69 -10.59 -0.79
N THR A 9 -23.95 -11.56 -0.24
CA THR A 9 -23.20 -11.42 1.02
C THR A 9 -21.74 -11.13 0.74
N TYR A 10 -20.92 -12.16 0.45
CA TYR A 10 -19.49 -12.00 0.17
C TYR A 10 -19.22 -11.21 -1.11
N GLY A 11 -19.97 -11.47 -2.19
CA GLY A 11 -19.83 -10.72 -3.43
C GLY A 11 -20.14 -9.22 -3.29
N PHE A 12 -21.11 -8.86 -2.46
CA PHE A 12 -21.43 -7.44 -2.23
C PHE A 12 -20.42 -6.76 -1.27
N ARG A 13 -19.75 -7.52 -0.39
CA ARG A 13 -18.66 -7.03 0.45
C ARG A 13 -17.39 -6.77 -0.35
N SER A 14 -16.98 -7.69 -1.25
CA SER A 14 -15.79 -7.53 -2.09
C SER A 14 -15.91 -6.33 -3.02
N ASN A 15 -17.05 -6.19 -3.71
CA ASN A 15 -17.38 -5.02 -4.55
C ASN A 15 -17.38 -3.67 -3.80
N LEU A 16 -17.42 -3.66 -2.46
CA LEU A 16 -17.36 -2.45 -1.64
C LEU A 16 -16.00 -2.22 -0.96
N LEU A 17 -15.01 -3.11 -1.14
CA LEU A 17 -13.65 -3.01 -0.58
C LEU A 17 -13.65 -2.61 0.91
N LEU A 18 -14.42 -3.34 1.72
CA LEU A 18 -14.65 -3.02 3.13
C LEU A 18 -13.44 -3.37 4.01
N GLU A 19 -12.61 -2.38 4.33
CA GLU A 19 -11.43 -2.55 5.19
C GLU A 19 -11.63 -2.00 6.61
N SER A 20 -12.13 -0.76 6.74
CA SER A 20 -12.15 -0.05 8.02
C SER A 20 -13.45 -0.25 8.83
N TYR A 21 -13.37 0.03 10.14
CA TYR A 21 -14.56 0.12 11.01
C TYR A 21 -15.64 1.05 10.44
N ALA A 22 -15.25 2.18 9.87
CA ALA A 22 -16.18 3.16 9.31
C ALA A 22 -16.95 2.57 8.13
N ASP A 23 -16.32 1.73 7.31
CA ASP A 23 -16.91 1.17 6.11
C ASP A 23 -17.85 0.01 6.44
N TYR A 24 -17.46 -0.89 7.36
CA TYR A 24 -18.39 -1.88 7.93
C TYR A 24 -19.58 -1.22 8.64
N ARG A 25 -19.39 -0.08 9.32
CA ARG A 25 -20.49 0.68 9.94
C ARG A 25 -21.43 1.32 8.90
N LYS A 26 -20.90 1.88 7.80
CA LYS A 26 -21.71 2.38 6.66
C LYS A 26 -22.48 1.23 6.00
N TYR A 27 -21.81 0.10 5.75
CA TYR A 27 -22.41 -1.08 5.15
C TYR A 27 -23.53 -1.66 6.02
N HIS A 28 -23.30 -1.81 7.33
CA HIS A 28 -24.33 -2.22 8.29
C HIS A 28 -25.54 -1.27 8.28
N LYS A 29 -25.35 0.06 8.18
CA LYS A 29 -26.47 1.00 7.99
C LYS A 29 -27.22 0.77 6.66
N LYS A 30 -26.50 0.53 5.55
CA LYS A 30 -27.07 0.24 4.22
C LYS A 30 -27.92 -1.03 4.23
N VAL A 31 -27.46 -2.10 4.90
CA VAL A 31 -28.22 -3.34 5.10
C VAL A 31 -29.48 -3.11 5.94
N ASN A 32 -29.40 -2.34 7.04
CA ASN A 32 -30.57 -2.00 7.85
C ASN A 32 -31.62 -1.20 7.07
N HIS A 33 -31.21 -0.26 6.22
CA HIS A 33 -32.14 0.50 5.38
C HIS A 33 -32.83 -0.41 4.34
N LYS A 34 -32.09 -1.31 3.68
CA LYS A 34 -32.67 -2.36 2.81
C LYS A 34 -33.68 -3.24 3.56
N LEU A 35 -33.35 -3.69 4.77
CA LEU A 35 -34.26 -4.47 5.62
C LEU A 35 -35.55 -3.72 5.97
N GLN A 36 -35.47 -2.42 6.25
CA GLN A 36 -36.64 -1.58 6.51
C GLN A 36 -37.55 -1.47 5.28
N GLN A 37 -36.96 -1.22 4.09
CA GLN A 37 -37.69 -1.19 2.82
C GLN A 37 -38.38 -2.53 2.52
N LEU A 38 -37.68 -3.65 2.70
CA LEU A 38 -38.25 -4.99 2.48
C LEU A 38 -39.39 -5.31 3.46
N ARG A 39 -39.26 -4.96 4.74
CA ARG A 39 -40.34 -5.11 5.72
C ARG A 39 -41.60 -4.32 5.35
N GLY A 40 -41.42 -3.13 4.78
CA GLY A 40 -42.52 -2.34 4.21
C GLY A 40 -43.17 -3.03 3.01
N ARG A 41 -42.37 -3.44 2.01
CA ARG A 41 -42.86 -4.13 0.81
C ARG A 41 -43.56 -5.47 1.09
N LEU A 42 -43.14 -6.18 2.13
CA LEU A 42 -43.71 -7.46 2.55
C LEU A 42 -44.83 -7.32 3.60
N SER A 43 -45.27 -6.09 3.91
CA SER A 43 -46.33 -5.81 4.90
C SER A 43 -46.10 -6.42 6.29
N LEU A 44 -44.82 -6.55 6.67
CA LEU A 44 -44.33 -7.11 7.94
C LEU A 44 -44.22 -6.06 9.06
N ILE A 45 -44.40 -4.78 8.75
CA ILE A 45 -44.39 -3.70 9.75
C ILE A 45 -45.66 -3.77 10.60
N THR A 46 -45.49 -3.87 11.92
CA THR A 46 -46.55 -3.75 12.92
C THR A 46 -46.60 -2.32 13.44
N LYS A 47 -47.81 -1.75 13.58
CA LYS A 47 -48.03 -0.45 14.22
C LYS A 47 -48.23 -0.56 15.74
N ASP A 48 -48.68 -1.72 16.22
CA ASP A 48 -48.81 -1.99 17.65
C ASP A 48 -47.45 -2.29 18.27
N THR A 49 -46.94 -1.32 19.02
CA THR A 49 -45.69 -1.41 19.78
C THR A 49 -45.89 -1.94 21.19
N LYS A 50 -47.13 -2.00 21.71
CA LYS A 50 -47.43 -2.50 23.05
C LYS A 50 -47.47 -4.03 23.06
N ASN A 51 -48.17 -4.65 22.11
CA ASN A 51 -48.25 -6.12 21.98
C ASN A 51 -47.39 -6.67 20.83
N TYR A 52 -46.20 -6.09 20.60
CA TYR A 52 -45.34 -6.40 19.45
C TYR A 52 -45.10 -7.91 19.25
N LYS A 53 -44.84 -8.69 20.33
CA LYS A 53 -44.60 -10.14 20.23
C LYS A 53 -45.79 -10.94 19.68
N GLY A 54 -47.03 -10.57 20.02
CA GLY A 54 -48.23 -11.28 19.55
C GLY A 54 -48.52 -11.01 18.07
N HIS A 55 -48.25 -9.77 17.64
CA HIS A 55 -48.52 -9.30 16.28
C HIS A 55 -47.32 -9.40 15.32
N GLU A 56 -46.11 -9.76 15.79
CA GLU A 56 -44.94 -9.97 14.95
C GLU A 56 -45.22 -11.03 13.87
N LYS A 57 -45.15 -10.60 12.61
CA LYS A 57 -45.35 -11.46 11.44
C LYS A 57 -44.07 -12.18 11.00
N LEU A 58 -42.90 -11.65 11.37
CA LEU A 58 -41.59 -12.18 10.95
C LEU A 58 -41.38 -13.63 11.42
N GLU A 59 -41.74 -13.96 12.66
CA GLU A 59 -41.55 -15.33 13.14
C GLU A 59 -42.56 -16.33 12.51
N LYS A 60 -43.68 -15.85 11.96
CA LYS A 60 -44.78 -16.63 11.37
C LYS A 60 -44.60 -16.97 9.87
N ILE A 61 -43.58 -16.44 9.20
CA ILE A 61 -43.28 -16.73 7.78
C ILE A 61 -42.98 -18.23 7.61
N GLY A 62 -43.74 -18.93 6.75
CA GLY A 62 -43.53 -20.34 6.41
C GLY A 62 -43.03 -20.57 4.97
N SER A 63 -42.76 -21.83 4.59
CA SER A 63 -42.28 -22.20 3.25
C SER A 63 -43.25 -21.77 2.13
N ASN A 64 -44.56 -21.86 2.39
CA ASN A 64 -45.60 -21.35 1.49
C ASN A 64 -45.45 -19.85 1.15
N ASP A 65 -44.95 -19.03 2.08
CA ASP A 65 -44.71 -17.60 1.81
C ASP A 65 -43.43 -17.40 1.01
N TYR A 66 -42.40 -18.19 1.30
CA TYR A 66 -41.13 -18.22 0.56
C TYR A 66 -41.36 -18.59 -0.92
N ASN A 67 -42.11 -19.67 -1.19
CA ASN A 67 -42.42 -20.15 -2.54
C ASN A 67 -43.23 -19.10 -3.33
N LYS A 68 -44.19 -18.41 -2.68
CA LYS A 68 -44.93 -17.28 -3.28
C LYS A 68 -44.03 -16.08 -3.57
N ASN A 69 -43.06 -15.79 -2.70
CA ASN A 69 -42.18 -14.63 -2.87
C ASN A 69 -40.80 -14.82 -2.21
N ARG A 70 -39.80 -15.10 -3.05
CA ARG A 70 -38.39 -15.29 -2.68
C ARG A 70 -37.78 -14.09 -1.90
N LEU A 71 -38.41 -12.92 -1.92
CA LEU A 71 -38.03 -11.78 -1.07
C LEU A 71 -38.14 -12.08 0.44
N TYR A 72 -38.98 -13.02 0.87
CA TYR A 72 -38.99 -13.48 2.26
C TYR A 72 -37.68 -14.20 2.62
N GLY A 73 -37.14 -15.02 1.73
CA GLY A 73 -35.81 -15.62 1.87
C GLY A 73 -34.70 -14.57 1.93
N PHE A 74 -34.71 -13.63 0.98
CA PHE A 74 -33.75 -12.52 0.94
C PHE A 74 -33.79 -11.64 2.20
N LEU A 75 -34.98 -11.41 2.78
CA LEU A 75 -35.14 -10.72 4.05
C LEU A 75 -34.41 -11.45 5.20
N VAL A 76 -34.58 -12.78 5.30
CA VAL A 76 -33.93 -13.59 6.35
C VAL A 76 -32.41 -13.64 6.15
N LEU A 77 -31.94 -13.78 4.90
CA LEU A 77 -30.52 -13.69 4.56
C LEU A 77 -29.91 -12.35 5.00
N LEU A 78 -30.59 -11.22 4.72
CA LEU A 78 -30.13 -9.90 5.12
C LEU A 78 -30.16 -9.68 6.65
N LEU A 79 -30.99 -10.41 7.41
CA LEU A 79 -30.94 -10.38 8.88
C LEU A 79 -29.66 -11.03 9.41
N ALA A 80 -29.25 -12.17 8.85
CA ALA A 80 -27.95 -12.79 9.16
C ALA A 80 -26.77 -11.89 8.73
N GLU A 81 -26.81 -11.38 7.50
CA GLU A 81 -25.80 -10.48 6.94
C GLU A 81 -25.62 -9.19 7.77
N ARG A 82 -26.71 -8.61 8.26
CA ARG A 82 -26.66 -7.46 9.18
C ARG A 82 -25.86 -7.78 10.43
N ASP A 83 -26.19 -8.87 11.12
CA ASP A 83 -25.50 -9.23 12.36
C ASP A 83 -24.02 -9.58 12.10
N MET A 84 -23.70 -10.20 10.95
CA MET A 84 -22.31 -10.45 10.54
C MET A 84 -21.53 -9.19 10.13
N ALA A 85 -22.14 -8.24 9.42
CA ALA A 85 -21.51 -6.95 9.09
C ALA A 85 -21.15 -6.17 10.36
N TYR A 86 -21.98 -6.29 11.41
CA TYR A 86 -21.68 -5.70 12.71
C TYR A 86 -20.54 -6.44 13.44
N VAL A 87 -20.47 -7.77 13.35
CA VAL A 87 -19.35 -8.58 13.87
C VAL A 87 -18.03 -8.20 13.20
N GLU A 88 -17.99 -8.04 11.88
CA GLU A 88 -16.78 -7.59 11.16
C GLU A 88 -16.37 -6.15 11.56
N SER A 89 -17.33 -5.25 11.84
CA SER A 89 -17.00 -3.93 12.39
C SER A 89 -16.27 -4.03 13.74
N ILE A 90 -16.69 -4.94 14.62
CA ILE A 90 -16.03 -5.16 15.91
C ILE A 90 -14.62 -5.75 15.71
N LYS A 91 -14.45 -6.70 14.77
CA LYS A 91 -13.13 -7.22 14.42
C LYS A 91 -12.19 -6.15 13.86
N ALA A 92 -12.68 -5.27 12.99
CA ALA A 92 -11.88 -4.16 12.44
C ALA A 92 -11.39 -3.21 13.56
N THR A 93 -12.25 -2.89 14.54
CA THR A 93 -11.86 -2.15 15.74
C THR A 93 -10.83 -2.90 16.59
N GLY A 94 -11.01 -4.21 16.76
CA GLY A 94 -10.06 -5.08 17.49
C GLY A 94 -8.68 -5.13 16.83
N ARG A 95 -8.62 -5.26 15.49
CA ARG A 95 -7.39 -5.24 14.70
C ARG A 95 -6.63 -3.92 14.88
N GLY A 96 -7.31 -2.78 14.76
CA GLY A 96 -6.71 -1.46 14.95
C GLY A 96 -6.17 -1.19 16.37
N ARG A 97 -6.54 -2.02 17.35
CA ARG A 97 -6.07 -1.96 18.73
C ARG A 97 -5.14 -3.11 19.13
N GLY A 98 -4.97 -4.12 18.26
CA GLY A 98 -4.24 -5.36 18.56
C GLY A 98 -4.96 -6.35 19.48
N TYR A 99 -6.12 -6.03 20.05
CA TYR A 99 -6.90 -6.97 20.90
C TYR A 99 -8.40 -6.64 20.94
N LEU A 100 -9.24 -7.61 21.32
CA LEU A 100 -10.69 -7.49 21.51
C LEU A 100 -11.06 -7.41 23.02
N ARG A 101 -12.09 -6.62 23.38
CA ARG A 101 -12.58 -6.52 24.76
C ARG A 101 -13.46 -7.73 25.11
N SER A 102 -13.53 -8.08 26.39
CA SER A 102 -14.46 -9.12 26.89
C SER A 102 -15.93 -8.84 26.55
N LEU A 103 -16.35 -7.57 26.65
CA LEU A 103 -17.69 -7.11 26.26
C LEU A 103 -17.91 -7.18 24.73
N GLU A 104 -16.89 -6.89 23.93
CA GLU A 104 -16.92 -7.01 22.46
C GLU A 104 -17.05 -8.48 22.03
N LEU A 105 -16.29 -9.39 22.63
CA LEU A 105 -16.40 -10.84 22.42
C LEU A 105 -17.78 -11.36 22.83
N LYS A 106 -18.32 -10.93 23.98
CA LYS A 106 -19.68 -11.26 24.42
C LYS A 106 -20.72 -10.77 23.40
N LEU A 107 -20.55 -9.57 22.85
CA LEU A 107 -21.43 -9.00 21.84
C LEU A 107 -21.33 -9.75 20.50
N MET A 108 -20.12 -10.00 19.98
CA MET A 108 -19.87 -10.82 18.79
C MET A 108 -20.55 -12.18 18.92
N ARG A 109 -20.34 -12.89 20.04
CA ARG A 109 -21.00 -14.17 20.34
C ARG A 109 -22.53 -14.09 20.21
N THR A 110 -23.17 -13.07 20.78
CA THR A 110 -24.63 -12.94 20.68
C THR A 110 -25.11 -12.65 19.26
N ARG A 111 -24.30 -11.96 18.45
CA ARG A 111 -24.61 -11.59 17.06
C ARG A 111 -24.43 -12.78 16.11
N ILE A 112 -23.32 -13.51 16.23
CA ILE A 112 -23.08 -14.73 15.45
C ILE A 112 -24.15 -15.78 15.77
N LYS A 113 -24.52 -16.00 17.04
CA LYS A 113 -25.64 -16.89 17.40
C LYS A 113 -26.97 -16.50 16.75
N LYS A 114 -27.26 -15.20 16.63
CA LYS A 114 -28.46 -14.73 15.90
C LYS A 114 -28.35 -15.00 14.40
N ALA A 115 -27.19 -14.76 13.79
CA ALA A 115 -26.94 -15.07 12.39
C ALA A 115 -27.13 -16.58 12.11
N ILE A 116 -26.65 -17.47 12.98
CA ILE A 116 -26.91 -18.92 12.88
C ILE A 116 -28.41 -19.24 12.97
N LYS A 117 -29.16 -18.66 13.94
CA LYS A 117 -30.63 -18.85 14.03
C LYS A 117 -31.33 -18.43 12.72
N TYR A 118 -30.90 -17.33 12.10
CA TYR A 118 -31.46 -16.87 10.83
C TYR A 118 -31.07 -17.77 9.65
N CYS A 119 -29.84 -18.30 9.60
CA CYS A 119 -29.42 -19.21 8.53
C CYS A 119 -30.13 -20.56 8.60
N GLY A 120 -30.24 -21.17 9.80
CA GLY A 120 -31.00 -22.41 9.98
C GLY A 120 -32.48 -22.24 9.64
N ARG A 121 -33.08 -21.08 9.97
CA ARG A 121 -34.44 -20.72 9.51
C ARG A 121 -34.52 -20.59 7.99
N LEU A 122 -33.53 -19.95 7.36
CA LEU A 122 -33.50 -19.78 5.91
C LEU A 122 -33.36 -21.11 5.17
N SER A 123 -32.51 -22.01 5.68
CA SER A 123 -32.37 -23.39 5.18
C SER A 123 -33.70 -24.15 5.27
N ALA A 124 -34.40 -24.08 6.42
CA ALA A 124 -35.72 -24.69 6.58
C ALA A 124 -36.81 -24.10 5.66
N LEU A 125 -36.75 -22.79 5.36
CA LEU A 125 -37.69 -22.14 4.41
C LEU A 125 -37.40 -22.47 2.95
N ALA A 126 -36.14 -22.77 2.60
CA ALA A 126 -35.67 -23.02 1.25
C ALA A 126 -35.55 -24.52 0.91
N GLN A 127 -36.22 -25.40 1.65
CA GLN A 127 -36.17 -26.85 1.41
C GLN A 127 -36.78 -27.26 0.06
N GLU A 128 -37.79 -26.51 -0.41
CA GLU A 128 -38.56 -26.75 -1.64
C GLU A 128 -38.15 -25.79 -2.79
N GLU A 129 -36.98 -25.14 -2.71
CA GLU A 129 -36.53 -24.17 -3.73
C GLU A 129 -36.14 -24.88 -5.04
N ASP A 130 -36.79 -24.50 -6.15
CA ASP A 130 -36.60 -25.06 -7.51
C ASP A 130 -35.12 -25.16 -7.93
N LYS A 131 -34.26 -24.30 -7.40
CA LYS A 131 -32.83 -24.21 -7.73
C LYS A 131 -31.97 -24.68 -6.56
N TRP A 132 -31.53 -25.94 -6.63
CA TRP A 132 -30.56 -26.55 -5.71
C TRP A 132 -29.33 -25.66 -5.42
N GLN A 133 -28.90 -24.87 -6.42
CA GLN A 133 -27.80 -23.91 -6.33
C GLN A 133 -27.99 -22.90 -5.19
N ILE A 134 -29.20 -22.34 -5.05
CA ILE A 134 -29.53 -21.35 -4.02
C ILE A 134 -29.48 -22.02 -2.64
N GLN A 135 -29.97 -23.25 -2.55
CA GLN A 135 -29.96 -24.06 -1.32
C GLN A 135 -28.52 -24.40 -0.90
N ALA A 136 -27.67 -24.86 -1.83
CA ALA A 136 -26.25 -25.07 -1.61
C ALA A 136 -25.54 -23.79 -1.13
N GLU A 137 -25.77 -22.64 -1.78
CA GLU A 137 -25.21 -21.35 -1.37
C GLU A 137 -25.64 -20.92 0.05
N ILE A 138 -26.89 -21.17 0.44
CA ILE A 138 -27.39 -20.93 1.82
C ILE A 138 -26.63 -21.80 2.83
N MET A 139 -26.45 -23.09 2.51
CA MET A 139 -25.80 -24.05 3.40
C MET A 139 -24.30 -23.77 3.53
N ILE A 140 -23.62 -23.39 2.44
CA ILE A 140 -22.23 -22.89 2.46
C ILE A 140 -22.15 -21.65 3.38
N TYR A 141 -23.04 -20.68 3.21
CA TYR A 141 -23.07 -19.48 4.06
C TYR A 141 -23.30 -19.80 5.54
N GLU A 142 -24.13 -20.80 5.85
CA GLU A 142 -24.34 -21.30 7.21
C GLU A 142 -23.06 -21.94 7.79
N LYS A 143 -22.36 -22.80 7.04
CA LYS A 143 -21.07 -23.39 7.47
C LYS A 143 -20.03 -22.30 7.75
N LEU A 144 -19.93 -21.28 6.89
CA LEU A 144 -19.03 -20.14 7.09
C LEU A 144 -19.38 -19.31 8.35
N ILE A 145 -20.65 -19.21 8.75
CA ILE A 145 -21.03 -18.54 10.01
C ILE A 145 -20.78 -19.46 11.23
N LYS A 146 -20.90 -20.79 11.08
CA LYS A 146 -20.52 -21.74 12.12
C LYS A 146 -19.01 -21.67 12.41
N THR A 147 -18.14 -21.55 11.40
CA THR A 147 -16.69 -21.38 11.64
C THR A 147 -16.37 -20.09 12.39
N GLU A 148 -17.08 -19.00 12.10
CA GLU A 148 -17.00 -17.73 12.85
C GLU A 148 -17.41 -17.87 14.32
N TYR A 149 -18.40 -18.73 14.61
CA TYR A 149 -18.83 -19.02 15.97
C TYR A 149 -17.80 -19.87 16.73
N GLU A 150 -17.16 -20.83 16.08
CA GLU A 150 -16.10 -21.62 16.71
C GLU A 150 -14.85 -20.77 17.00
N LEU A 151 -14.47 -19.88 16.07
CA LEU A 151 -13.34 -18.95 16.24
C LEU A 151 -13.56 -17.88 17.33
N TYR A 152 -14.70 -17.19 17.33
CA TYR A 152 -14.91 -15.99 18.16
C TYR A 152 -16.10 -16.09 19.13
N GLY A 153 -16.91 -17.13 19.02
CA GLY A 153 -18.16 -17.32 19.77
C GLY A 153 -18.05 -18.21 21.02
N LYS A 154 -16.93 -18.89 21.25
CA LYS A 154 -16.68 -19.65 22.50
C LYS A 154 -16.14 -18.75 23.62
N LYS A 155 -16.35 -19.15 24.89
CA LYS A 155 -15.88 -18.38 26.07
C LYS A 155 -14.35 -18.27 26.14
N GLN A 156 -13.64 -19.23 25.56
CA GLN A 156 -12.18 -19.29 25.52
C GLN A 156 -11.76 -19.48 24.05
N VAL A 157 -11.29 -18.40 23.41
CA VAL A 157 -10.78 -18.42 22.03
C VAL A 157 -9.56 -19.34 21.89
N LYS A 158 -8.86 -19.64 23.00
CA LYS A 158 -7.72 -20.58 23.06
C LYS A 158 -8.12 -22.05 22.84
N PHE A 159 -9.38 -22.43 23.05
CA PHE A 159 -9.91 -23.78 22.80
C PHE A 159 -10.91 -23.74 21.64
N SER A 160 -10.38 -23.33 20.50
CA SER A 160 -11.05 -23.37 19.21
C SER A 160 -11.00 -24.81 18.69
N ASP A 161 -12.15 -25.45 18.46
CA ASP A 161 -12.20 -26.85 17.99
C ASP A 161 -11.69 -26.90 16.55
N ALA A 162 -10.37 -27.14 16.38
CA ALA A 162 -9.69 -27.08 15.09
C ALA A 162 -10.39 -27.97 14.06
N GLU A 163 -10.71 -29.21 14.45
CA GLU A 163 -11.43 -30.21 13.65
C GLU A 163 -12.79 -29.73 13.14
N LYS A 164 -13.59 -29.03 13.96
CA LYS A 164 -14.91 -28.51 13.52
C LYS A 164 -14.76 -27.34 12.55
N ILE A 165 -13.70 -26.56 12.69
CA ILE A 165 -13.40 -25.46 11.76
C ILE A 165 -12.88 -26.01 10.45
N SER A 166 -11.91 -26.92 10.48
CA SER A 166 -11.32 -27.53 9.29
C SER A 166 -12.34 -28.35 8.50
N THR A 167 -13.22 -29.11 9.17
CA THR A 167 -14.32 -29.84 8.49
C THR A 167 -15.33 -28.88 7.85
N HIS A 168 -15.83 -27.88 8.57
CA HIS A 168 -16.77 -26.90 8.01
C HIS A 168 -16.16 -26.09 6.85
N LEU A 169 -14.86 -25.75 6.92
CA LEU A 169 -14.16 -25.06 5.84
C LEU A 169 -13.86 -25.98 4.65
N ALA A 170 -13.45 -27.22 4.88
CA ALA A 170 -13.25 -28.22 3.81
C ALA A 170 -14.53 -28.39 2.98
N LEU A 171 -15.67 -28.64 3.63
CA LEU A 171 -16.96 -28.80 2.96
C LEU A 171 -17.38 -27.53 2.21
N ALA A 172 -17.24 -26.35 2.83
CA ALA A 172 -17.59 -25.09 2.21
C ALA A 172 -16.70 -24.74 1.00
N LEU A 173 -15.38 -24.98 1.08
CA LEU A 173 -14.44 -24.69 0.01
C LEU A 173 -14.55 -25.69 -1.15
N ALA A 174 -14.77 -26.98 -0.88
CA ALA A 174 -15.04 -27.99 -1.91
C ALA A 174 -16.34 -27.67 -2.68
N ALA A 175 -17.41 -27.33 -1.96
CA ALA A 175 -18.67 -26.90 -2.57
C ALA A 175 -18.52 -25.62 -3.42
N ILE A 176 -17.73 -24.64 -2.96
CA ILE A 176 -17.45 -23.41 -3.73
C ILE A 176 -16.66 -23.72 -5.01
N ASN A 177 -15.65 -24.60 -4.96
CA ASN A 177 -14.89 -24.98 -6.15
C ASN A 177 -15.82 -25.62 -7.19
N TYR A 178 -16.64 -26.60 -6.77
CA TYR A 178 -17.59 -27.25 -7.66
C TYR A 178 -18.61 -26.28 -8.29
N LEU A 179 -19.13 -25.32 -7.51
CA LEU A 179 -20.04 -24.29 -8.03
C LEU A 179 -19.37 -23.33 -9.02
N VAL A 180 -18.05 -23.12 -8.94
CA VAL A 180 -17.29 -22.33 -9.94
C VAL A 180 -17.01 -23.16 -11.19
N GLU A 181 -16.58 -24.41 -11.04
CA GLU A 181 -16.32 -25.35 -12.16
C GLU A 181 -17.58 -25.57 -13.01
N SER A 182 -18.73 -25.72 -12.37
CA SER A 182 -20.06 -25.80 -13.01
C SER A 182 -20.60 -24.45 -13.52
N LYS A 183 -19.84 -23.35 -13.36
CA LYS A 183 -20.18 -21.96 -13.78
C LYS A 183 -21.45 -21.39 -13.13
N LEU A 184 -21.82 -21.90 -11.96
CA LEU A 184 -23.03 -21.52 -11.21
C LEU A 184 -22.75 -20.36 -10.24
N LEU A 185 -21.52 -20.28 -9.72
CA LEU A 185 -21.00 -19.20 -8.88
C LEU A 185 -19.95 -18.38 -9.65
N LYS A 186 -19.95 -17.06 -9.43
CA LYS A 186 -18.94 -16.16 -9.99
C LYS A 186 -17.58 -16.32 -9.28
N GLU A 187 -16.50 -16.31 -10.06
CA GLU A 187 -15.14 -16.45 -9.57
C GLU A 187 -14.76 -15.38 -8.53
N ASP A 188 -15.11 -14.10 -8.74
CA ASP A 188 -14.90 -13.00 -7.79
C ASP A 188 -15.47 -13.29 -6.38
N VAL A 189 -16.58 -14.04 -6.31
CA VAL A 189 -17.26 -14.38 -5.06
C VAL A 189 -16.53 -15.52 -4.37
N ALA A 190 -16.04 -16.49 -5.13
CA ALA A 190 -15.21 -17.57 -4.62
C ALA A 190 -13.87 -17.05 -4.11
N GLU A 191 -13.20 -16.14 -4.83
CA GLU A 191 -11.97 -15.49 -4.38
C GLU A 191 -12.18 -14.67 -3.09
N ALA A 192 -13.30 -13.95 -2.98
CA ALA A 192 -13.66 -13.21 -1.76
C ALA A 192 -13.88 -14.11 -0.53
N VAL A 193 -14.30 -15.37 -0.71
CA VAL A 193 -14.39 -16.36 0.39
C VAL A 193 -13.02 -17.00 0.65
N LYS A 194 -12.31 -17.43 -0.41
CA LYS A 194 -10.97 -18.06 -0.31
C LYS A 194 -9.97 -17.14 0.38
N SER A 195 -9.86 -15.88 -0.03
CA SER A 195 -8.95 -14.88 0.57
C SER A 195 -9.16 -14.69 2.08
N LYS A 196 -10.39 -14.84 2.57
CA LYS A 196 -10.71 -14.74 4.01
C LYS A 196 -10.45 -16.04 4.78
N TYR A 197 -10.81 -17.20 4.22
CA TYR A 197 -10.89 -18.45 4.97
C TYR A 197 -9.80 -19.48 4.65
N LEU A 198 -9.10 -19.38 3.51
CA LEU A 198 -8.11 -20.37 3.09
C LEU A 198 -6.94 -20.48 4.08
N TYR A 199 -6.44 -19.34 4.61
CA TYR A 199 -5.39 -19.35 5.63
C TYR A 199 -5.86 -20.07 6.91
N ILE A 200 -7.09 -19.79 7.37
CA ILE A 200 -7.66 -20.41 8.57
C ILE A 200 -7.85 -21.92 8.35
N PHE A 201 -8.27 -22.33 7.15
CA PHE A 201 -8.37 -23.74 6.78
C PHE A 201 -6.99 -24.42 6.85
N LYS A 202 -5.98 -23.86 6.18
CA LYS A 202 -4.60 -24.36 6.21
C LYS A 202 -4.08 -24.51 7.65
N GLU A 203 -4.24 -23.46 8.47
CA GLU A 203 -3.83 -23.44 9.89
C GLU A 203 -4.56 -24.47 10.76
N LYS A 204 -5.86 -24.68 10.57
CA LYS A 204 -6.66 -25.60 11.43
C LYS A 204 -6.68 -27.05 10.96
N ALA A 205 -6.43 -27.30 9.68
CA ALA A 205 -6.31 -28.64 9.12
C ALA A 205 -4.87 -29.18 9.15
N ASN A 206 -3.88 -28.36 9.50
CA ASN A 206 -2.45 -28.57 9.23
C ASN A 206 -2.14 -28.92 7.76
N ALA A 207 -3.03 -28.52 6.85
CA ALA A 207 -3.01 -28.90 5.44
C ALA A 207 -2.52 -27.72 4.61
N PHE A 208 -1.22 -27.70 4.29
CA PHE A 208 -0.57 -26.52 3.72
C PHE A 208 -0.21 -26.69 2.24
N SER A 209 0.12 -27.91 1.83
CA SER A 209 0.21 -28.31 0.43
C SER A 209 -1.17 -28.26 -0.25
N VAL A 210 -1.23 -28.08 -1.58
CA VAL A 210 -2.48 -28.26 -2.35
C VAL A 210 -2.96 -29.71 -2.24
N ARG A 211 -2.02 -30.67 -2.27
CA ARG A 211 -2.28 -32.09 -2.08
C ARG A 211 -2.73 -32.40 -0.65
N ASP A 212 -2.10 -31.81 0.38
CA ASP A 212 -2.59 -31.90 1.76
C ASP A 212 -4.07 -31.48 1.86
N GLN A 213 -4.40 -30.33 1.25
CA GLN A 213 -5.74 -29.77 1.28
C GLN A 213 -6.74 -30.70 0.59
N GLN A 214 -6.41 -31.20 -0.60
CA GLN A 214 -7.22 -32.18 -1.33
C GLN A 214 -7.42 -33.47 -0.53
N ASN A 215 -6.34 -34.09 -0.04
CA ASN A 215 -6.36 -35.28 0.81
C ASN A 215 -7.20 -35.08 2.07
N TYR A 216 -7.05 -33.95 2.75
CA TYR A 216 -7.85 -33.60 3.92
C TYR A 216 -9.32 -33.44 3.55
N THR A 217 -9.65 -32.73 2.46
CA THR A 217 -11.04 -32.60 2.01
C THR A 217 -11.66 -33.94 1.62
N ALA A 218 -10.93 -34.82 0.94
CA ALA A 218 -11.39 -36.15 0.58
C ALA A 218 -11.68 -37.02 1.82
N ARG A 219 -10.78 -37.01 2.82
CA ARG A 219 -11.01 -37.66 4.11
C ARG A 219 -12.25 -37.12 4.84
N VAL A 220 -12.43 -35.79 4.84
CA VAL A 220 -13.61 -35.15 5.46
C VAL A 220 -14.90 -35.52 4.72
N ILE A 221 -14.89 -35.56 3.38
CA ILE A 221 -16.04 -35.96 2.57
C ILE A 221 -16.41 -37.43 2.84
N ALA A 222 -15.42 -38.33 2.87
CA ALA A 222 -15.62 -39.74 3.18
C ALA A 222 -16.15 -39.97 4.61
N ALA A 223 -15.72 -39.14 5.57
CA ALA A 223 -16.16 -39.24 6.98
C ALA A 223 -17.53 -38.58 7.28
N ASN A 224 -18.08 -37.77 6.36
CA ASN A 224 -19.31 -36.99 6.60
C ASN A 224 -20.37 -37.22 5.50
N THR A 225 -20.60 -38.48 5.11
CA THR A 225 -21.61 -38.87 4.11
C THR A 225 -23.02 -38.34 4.40
N ASP A 226 -23.33 -38.14 5.69
CA ASP A 226 -24.65 -37.73 6.16
C ASP A 226 -24.87 -36.20 6.11
N ASP A 227 -23.86 -35.42 5.68
CA ASP A 227 -23.99 -33.98 5.59
C ASP A 227 -24.93 -33.57 4.44
N GLN A 228 -26.00 -32.86 4.79
CA GLN A 228 -27.03 -32.41 3.84
C GLN A 228 -26.44 -31.64 2.63
N LEU A 229 -25.32 -30.92 2.80
CA LEU A 229 -24.67 -30.22 1.68
C LEU A 229 -24.02 -31.19 0.71
N LEU A 230 -23.39 -32.26 1.21
CA LEU A 230 -22.76 -33.28 0.38
C LEU A 230 -23.80 -34.12 -0.38
N GLN A 231 -24.89 -34.51 0.28
CA GLN A 231 -26.00 -35.23 -0.38
C GLN A 231 -26.60 -34.41 -1.54
N LEU A 232 -26.77 -33.11 -1.34
CA LEU A 232 -27.27 -32.19 -2.35
C LEU A 232 -26.27 -32.03 -3.52
N LEU A 233 -24.96 -31.93 -3.23
CA LEU A 233 -23.92 -31.84 -4.26
C LEU A 233 -23.79 -33.16 -5.06
N GLN A 234 -23.77 -34.31 -4.38
CA GLN A 234 -23.66 -35.64 -5.00
C GLN A 234 -24.83 -35.92 -5.94
N SER A 235 -26.07 -35.61 -5.54
CA SER A 235 -27.25 -35.75 -6.40
C SER A 235 -27.21 -34.85 -7.65
N ASN A 236 -26.34 -33.84 -7.67
CA ASN A 236 -26.14 -32.94 -8.81
C ASN A 236 -24.79 -33.16 -9.55
N GLY A 237 -24.11 -34.28 -9.30
CA GLY A 237 -22.92 -34.70 -10.06
C GLY A 237 -21.57 -34.38 -9.43
N PHE A 238 -21.51 -34.00 -8.15
CA PHE A 238 -20.24 -33.85 -7.42
C PHE A 238 -19.61 -35.22 -7.15
N SER A 239 -18.47 -35.48 -7.80
CA SER A 239 -17.58 -36.59 -7.46
C SER A 239 -16.36 -36.07 -6.69
N SER A 240 -16.06 -36.67 -5.55
CA SER A 240 -14.82 -36.40 -4.83
C SER A 240 -13.67 -37.09 -5.54
N ALA A 241 -13.01 -36.38 -6.45
CA ALA A 241 -11.79 -36.85 -7.09
C ALA A 241 -10.69 -37.06 -6.03
N VAL A 242 -10.57 -38.30 -5.54
CA VAL A 242 -9.33 -38.79 -4.96
C VAL A 242 -8.36 -38.90 -6.14
N LEU A 243 -7.49 -37.92 -6.29
CA LEU A 243 -6.29 -38.11 -7.08
C LEU A 243 -5.42 -39.10 -6.30
N GLU A 244 -5.47 -40.35 -6.72
CA GLU A 244 -4.41 -41.30 -6.39
C GLU A 244 -3.06 -40.74 -6.85
N ALA A 245 -1.99 -41.30 -6.30
CA ALA A 245 -0.66 -40.70 -6.37
C ALA A 245 -0.05 -40.72 -7.78
N ASP A 246 -0.41 -39.76 -8.63
CA ASP A 246 0.41 -39.41 -9.78
C ASP A 246 1.80 -39.02 -9.27
N SER A 247 2.80 -39.72 -9.80
CA SER A 247 4.12 -39.79 -9.22
C SER A 247 4.91 -38.50 -9.41
N SER A 248 5.39 -37.93 -8.29
CA SER A 248 6.41 -36.86 -8.29
C SER A 248 7.81 -37.38 -8.67
N GLU A 249 7.89 -38.37 -9.56
CA GLU A 249 9.11 -38.93 -10.15
C GLU A 249 9.66 -37.98 -11.22
N ARG A 250 10.07 -36.77 -10.81
CA ARG A 250 10.83 -35.85 -11.68
C ARG A 250 11.54 -34.66 -11.02
N GLN A 251 11.64 -34.61 -9.69
CA GLN A 251 12.48 -33.62 -9.01
C GLN A 251 13.58 -34.33 -8.20
N SER A 252 14.82 -33.85 -8.32
CA SER A 252 15.95 -34.35 -7.53
C SER A 252 15.70 -34.06 -6.05
N ARG A 253 15.96 -35.05 -5.19
CA ARG A 253 16.02 -34.83 -3.73
C ARG A 253 17.26 -34.03 -3.32
N GLU A 254 18.20 -33.84 -4.24
CA GLU A 254 19.39 -33.02 -4.07
C GLU A 254 19.13 -31.55 -4.35
N VAL A 255 19.66 -30.71 -3.48
CA VAL A 255 19.69 -29.26 -3.53
C VAL A 255 21.13 -28.80 -3.60
N SER A 256 21.50 -28.05 -4.64
CA SER A 256 22.79 -27.38 -4.73
C SER A 256 22.72 -25.97 -4.13
N TRP A 257 23.61 -25.69 -3.18
CA TRP A 257 23.84 -24.38 -2.60
C TRP A 257 25.31 -24.01 -2.68
N ARG A 258 25.68 -23.34 -3.77
CA ARG A 258 27.04 -22.86 -4.05
C ARG A 258 28.00 -24.07 -4.12
N SER A 259 29.02 -24.15 -3.28
CA SER A 259 29.95 -25.29 -3.20
C SER A 259 29.38 -26.51 -2.43
N TYR A 260 28.20 -26.38 -1.83
CA TYR A 260 27.58 -27.44 -1.03
C TYR A 260 26.42 -28.09 -1.76
N SER A 261 26.22 -29.39 -1.53
CA SER A 261 25.06 -30.16 -1.97
C SER A 261 24.44 -30.86 -0.78
N ALA A 262 23.12 -30.77 -0.63
CA ALA A 262 22.38 -31.43 0.45
C ALA A 262 21.24 -32.29 -0.12
N THR A 263 21.03 -33.46 0.48
CA THR A 263 19.93 -34.38 0.16
C THR A 263 18.77 -34.18 1.12
N ILE A 264 17.55 -34.04 0.59
CA ILE A 264 16.33 -33.98 1.38
C ILE A 264 15.89 -35.41 1.73
N GLU A 265 16.15 -35.79 2.98
CA GLU A 265 15.83 -37.11 3.54
C GLU A 265 14.33 -37.23 3.90
N ASP A 266 13.75 -36.24 4.59
CA ASP A 266 12.34 -36.25 4.97
C ASP A 266 11.40 -36.01 3.77
N SER A 267 10.49 -36.97 3.56
CA SER A 267 9.43 -36.90 2.57
C SER A 267 8.54 -35.67 2.73
N LYS A 268 8.27 -35.21 3.96
CA LYS A 268 7.40 -34.03 4.22
C LYS A 268 8.10 -32.72 3.85
N VAL A 269 9.40 -32.61 4.14
CA VAL A 269 10.22 -31.48 3.69
C VAL A 269 10.30 -31.48 2.15
N PHE A 270 10.49 -32.65 1.53
CA PHE A 270 10.54 -32.79 0.08
C PHE A 270 9.22 -32.38 -0.60
N GLU A 271 8.06 -32.79 -0.08
CA GLU A 271 6.74 -32.36 -0.59
C GLU A 271 6.55 -30.84 -0.53
N VAL A 272 6.90 -30.19 0.59
CA VAL A 272 6.79 -28.73 0.71
C VAL A 272 7.80 -28.02 -0.23
N TYR A 273 8.98 -28.60 -0.42
CA TYR A 273 10.00 -28.10 -1.34
C TYR A 273 9.60 -28.25 -2.81
N SER A 274 8.98 -29.36 -3.23
CA SER A 274 8.55 -29.57 -4.61
C SER A 274 7.48 -28.57 -5.05
N GLU A 275 6.59 -28.14 -4.13
CA GLU A 275 5.65 -27.07 -4.42
C GLU A 275 6.26 -25.65 -4.34
N LEU A 276 7.48 -25.50 -3.80
CA LEU A 276 8.22 -24.24 -3.80
C LEU A 276 8.95 -24.03 -5.12
N THR A 277 9.50 -25.09 -5.72
CA THR A 277 10.13 -25.07 -7.05
C THR A 277 9.10 -24.71 -8.14
N GLU A 278 7.91 -25.33 -8.13
CA GLU A 278 6.80 -24.98 -9.03
C GLU A 278 6.40 -23.49 -8.96
N LEU A 279 6.44 -22.90 -7.76
CA LEU A 279 6.08 -21.49 -7.55
C LEU A 279 7.19 -20.50 -7.94
N GLN A 280 8.43 -20.94 -8.21
CA GLN A 280 9.60 -20.07 -8.44
C GLN A 280 9.31 -18.95 -9.45
N ASN A 281 8.68 -19.29 -10.58
CA ASN A 281 8.40 -18.36 -11.69
C ASN A 281 7.40 -17.22 -11.37
N SER A 282 6.72 -17.26 -10.22
CA SER A 282 5.71 -16.26 -9.86
C SER A 282 6.21 -15.20 -8.86
N ASN A 283 6.25 -13.95 -9.31
CA ASN A 283 6.81 -12.80 -8.56
C ASN A 283 5.75 -11.78 -8.06
N LYS A 284 4.48 -12.19 -7.96
CA LYS A 284 3.39 -11.39 -7.38
C LYS A 284 3.50 -11.34 -5.84
N LEU A 285 3.08 -10.23 -5.22
CA LEU A 285 3.16 -10.04 -3.76
C LEU A 285 2.39 -11.10 -2.95
N SER A 286 1.23 -11.53 -3.45
CA SER A 286 0.46 -12.67 -2.91
C SER A 286 1.34 -13.93 -2.81
N ASN A 287 1.99 -14.26 -3.93
CA ASN A 287 2.77 -15.48 -4.08
C ASN A 287 4.08 -15.41 -3.28
N LEU A 288 4.63 -14.21 -3.01
CA LEU A 288 5.75 -14.04 -2.08
C LEU A 288 5.37 -14.35 -0.64
N ASN A 289 4.15 -14.02 -0.21
CA ASN A 289 3.66 -14.40 1.13
C ASN A 289 3.44 -15.92 1.24
N ASP A 290 2.84 -16.55 0.21
CA ASP A 290 2.70 -18.01 0.17
C ASP A 290 4.06 -18.73 0.13
N LYS A 291 5.04 -18.23 -0.65
CA LYS A 291 6.43 -18.73 -0.68
C LYS A 291 7.09 -18.65 0.69
N LEU A 292 7.08 -17.48 1.33
CA LEU A 292 7.67 -17.26 2.65
C LEU A 292 7.03 -18.18 3.69
N PHE A 293 5.71 -18.33 3.66
CA PHE A 293 5.00 -19.26 4.53
C PHE A 293 5.46 -20.72 4.32
N LYS A 294 5.56 -21.19 3.06
CA LYS A 294 6.05 -22.55 2.76
C LYS A 294 7.50 -22.75 3.18
N TRP A 295 8.39 -21.77 2.97
CA TRP A 295 9.77 -21.83 3.45
C TRP A 295 9.84 -21.96 4.97
N ASN A 296 9.07 -21.17 5.72
CA ASN A 296 9.02 -21.30 7.18
C ASN A 296 8.53 -22.68 7.61
N LYS A 297 7.47 -23.23 6.98
CA LYS A 297 7.01 -24.59 7.27
C LYS A 297 8.10 -25.64 6.98
N ALA A 298 8.85 -25.50 5.88
CA ALA A 298 9.96 -26.41 5.57
C ALA A 298 11.08 -26.31 6.62
N ILE A 299 11.41 -25.10 7.10
CA ILE A 299 12.37 -24.87 8.19
C ILE A 299 11.88 -25.51 9.49
N ASP A 300 10.60 -25.37 9.83
CA ASP A 300 10.03 -25.92 11.06
C ASP A 300 9.99 -27.45 11.02
N LEU A 301 9.57 -28.05 9.89
CA LEU A 301 9.65 -29.50 9.66
C LEU A 301 11.08 -30.03 9.73
N GLN A 302 12.05 -29.32 9.12
CA GLN A 302 13.47 -29.70 9.18
C GLN A 302 14.02 -29.63 10.61
N LYS A 303 13.58 -28.66 11.43
CA LYS A 303 13.92 -28.58 12.86
C LYS A 303 13.29 -29.70 13.67
N GLU A 304 12.02 -30.04 13.41
CA GLU A 304 11.36 -31.19 14.02
C GLU A 304 12.12 -32.49 13.67
N TYR A 305 12.52 -32.67 12.41
CA TYR A 305 13.32 -33.81 11.94
C TYR A 305 14.67 -33.91 12.68
N MET A 306 15.47 -32.83 12.69
CA MET A 306 16.74 -32.76 13.42
C MET A 306 16.60 -32.97 14.94
N THR A 307 15.45 -32.62 15.53
CA THR A 307 15.20 -32.86 16.97
C THR A 307 14.85 -34.33 17.25
N SER A 308 14.48 -35.11 16.23
CA SER A 308 14.02 -36.50 16.37
C SER A 308 15.07 -37.57 16.06
N TYR A 309 16.20 -37.19 15.45
CA TYR A 309 17.32 -38.09 15.14
C TYR A 309 18.59 -37.69 15.91
N SER A 310 19.34 -38.66 16.40
CA SER A 310 20.55 -38.47 17.23
C SER A 310 21.81 -38.20 16.40
N GLU A 311 22.84 -37.66 17.06
CA GLU A 311 23.86 -36.74 16.52
C GLU A 311 24.91 -37.30 15.51
N ASP A 312 24.83 -38.56 15.10
CA ASP A 312 25.90 -39.22 14.34
C ASP A 312 25.76 -39.07 12.80
N GLU A 313 26.81 -38.50 12.19
CA GLU A 313 27.11 -38.33 10.74
C GLU A 313 26.10 -37.59 9.84
N THR A 314 24.79 -37.69 10.05
CA THR A 314 23.77 -36.96 9.26
C THR A 314 23.64 -35.46 9.60
N SER A 315 24.38 -34.98 10.61
CA SER A 315 24.31 -33.61 11.11
C SER A 315 24.70 -32.55 10.07
N GLU A 316 25.77 -32.77 9.29
CA GLU A 316 26.24 -31.77 8.31
C GLU A 316 25.27 -31.55 7.16
N ASN A 317 24.75 -32.64 6.56
CA ASN A 317 23.73 -32.57 5.50
C ASN A 317 22.48 -31.80 5.98
N ASN A 318 21.99 -32.13 7.18
CA ASN A 318 20.83 -31.50 7.77
C ASN A 318 21.06 -30.00 8.13
N GLN A 319 22.28 -29.63 8.53
CA GLN A 319 22.66 -28.22 8.76
C GLN A 319 22.78 -27.43 7.46
N ILE A 320 23.38 -27.99 6.41
CA ILE A 320 23.48 -27.37 5.07
C ILE A 320 22.08 -27.18 4.46
N LEU A 321 21.20 -28.18 4.59
CA LEU A 321 19.81 -28.06 4.16
C LEU A 321 19.10 -26.95 4.96
N LEU A 322 19.25 -26.92 6.28
CA LEU A 322 18.64 -25.90 7.12
C LEU A 322 19.11 -24.48 6.75
N THR A 323 20.42 -24.25 6.55
CA THR A 323 20.95 -22.93 6.16
C THR A 323 20.48 -22.52 4.78
N TYR A 324 20.40 -23.45 3.82
CA TYR A 324 19.78 -23.19 2.51
C TYR A 324 18.31 -22.78 2.64
N LEU A 325 17.50 -23.52 3.41
CA LEU A 325 16.08 -23.19 3.63
C LEU A 325 15.94 -21.80 4.27
N GLN A 326 16.74 -21.49 5.30
CA GLN A 326 16.77 -20.19 5.98
C GLN A 326 17.20 -19.05 5.06
N TYR A 327 18.26 -19.24 4.26
CA TYR A 327 18.73 -18.26 3.28
C TYR A 327 17.64 -17.89 2.27
N ASN A 328 16.95 -18.88 1.71
CA ASN A 328 15.85 -18.65 0.77
C ASN A 328 14.60 -18.02 1.44
N ALA A 329 14.29 -18.39 2.69
CA ALA A 329 13.25 -17.73 3.47
C ALA A 329 13.55 -16.23 3.67
N MET A 330 14.78 -15.90 4.08
CA MET A 330 15.20 -14.51 4.29
C MET A 330 15.26 -13.72 2.98
N LEU A 331 15.78 -14.30 1.89
CA LEU A 331 15.77 -13.65 0.56
C LEU A 331 14.35 -13.39 0.05
N THR A 332 13.40 -14.31 0.24
CA THR A 332 12.01 -14.09 -0.16
C THR A 332 11.32 -13.03 0.72
N ALA A 333 11.67 -12.94 2.01
CA ALA A 333 11.27 -11.83 2.88
C ALA A 333 11.84 -10.48 2.43
N VAL A 334 13.12 -10.41 2.07
CA VAL A 334 13.76 -9.21 1.50
C VAL A 334 13.12 -8.82 0.16
N ALA A 335 12.77 -9.79 -0.69
CA ALA A 335 12.08 -9.52 -1.96
C ALA A 335 10.64 -8.99 -1.78
N ARG A 336 9.92 -9.49 -0.77
CA ARG A 336 8.61 -8.95 -0.36
C ARG A 336 8.77 -7.50 0.12
N ASP A 337 9.69 -7.26 1.06
CA ASP A 337 9.87 -5.95 1.68
C ASP A 337 10.44 -4.91 0.71
N ASN A 338 11.30 -5.30 -0.24
CA ASN A 338 11.70 -4.44 -1.35
C ASN A 338 10.50 -4.02 -2.21
N SER A 339 9.56 -4.93 -2.50
CA SER A 339 8.37 -4.57 -3.30
C SER A 339 7.45 -3.58 -2.56
N LEU A 340 7.36 -3.70 -1.23
CA LEU A 340 6.65 -2.74 -0.38
C LEU A 340 7.40 -1.39 -0.34
N PHE A 341 8.72 -1.41 -0.14
CA PHE A 341 9.60 -0.23 -0.15
C PHE A 341 9.49 0.56 -1.46
N GLU A 342 9.64 -0.11 -2.62
CA GLU A 342 9.45 0.50 -3.95
C GLU A 342 8.04 1.09 -4.11
N SER A 343 7.00 0.45 -3.56
CA SER A 343 5.63 0.96 -3.60
C SER A 343 5.44 2.21 -2.74
N LEU A 344 6.02 2.25 -1.53
CA LEU A 344 5.93 3.39 -0.62
C LEU A 344 6.75 4.59 -1.12
N LEU A 345 7.92 4.37 -1.74
CA LEU A 345 8.68 5.43 -2.40
C LEU A 345 7.89 6.07 -3.54
N LYS A 346 7.29 5.26 -4.44
CA LYS A 346 6.41 5.77 -5.50
C LYS A 346 5.20 6.53 -4.93
N GLN A 347 4.68 6.10 -3.78
CA GLN A 347 3.63 6.85 -3.09
C GLN A 347 4.15 8.16 -2.46
N TRP A 348 5.38 8.20 -1.94
CA TRP A 348 6.02 9.40 -1.38
C TRP A 348 6.17 10.47 -2.45
N GLU A 349 6.80 10.13 -3.58
CA GLU A 349 7.00 11.00 -4.76
C GLU A 349 5.66 11.60 -5.26
N ARG A 350 4.59 10.80 -5.29
CA ARG A 350 3.23 11.26 -5.66
C ARG A 350 2.52 12.14 -4.62
N SER A 351 3.12 12.42 -3.47
CA SER A 351 2.45 13.10 -2.35
C SER A 351 2.93 14.50 -2.02
N ASP A 352 3.57 15.18 -2.98
CA ASP A 352 4.13 16.49 -2.71
C ASP A 352 3.12 17.55 -2.24
N ASN A 353 1.88 17.47 -2.74
CA ASN A 353 0.76 18.36 -2.39
C ASN A 353 -0.05 17.89 -1.15
N LYS A 354 0.40 16.88 -0.39
CA LYS A 354 -0.30 16.39 0.82
C LYS A 354 0.20 17.07 2.10
N SER A 355 -0.62 17.04 3.15
CA SER A 355 -0.27 17.60 4.46
C SER A 355 1.04 17.03 5.02
N PHE A 356 1.77 17.84 5.77
CA PHE A 356 3.02 17.41 6.43
C PHE A 356 2.81 16.19 7.34
N THR A 357 1.64 16.06 7.98
CA THR A 357 1.25 14.89 8.76
C THR A 357 1.13 13.61 7.92
N SER A 358 0.60 13.71 6.69
CA SER A 358 0.53 12.57 5.77
C SER A 358 1.91 12.17 5.26
N LYS A 359 2.81 13.13 4.99
CA LYS A 359 4.22 12.85 4.68
C LYS A 359 4.91 12.15 5.86
N LEU A 360 4.75 12.66 7.09
CA LEU A 360 5.40 12.09 8.28
C LEU A 360 4.95 10.66 8.62
N ASN A 361 3.69 10.30 8.36
CA ASN A 361 3.23 8.91 8.53
C ASN A 361 3.89 7.98 7.51
N LYS A 362 3.96 8.36 6.23
CA LYS A 362 4.71 7.59 5.22
C LYS A 362 6.19 7.44 5.55
N TYR A 363 6.82 8.50 6.06
CA TYR A 363 8.20 8.42 6.54
C TYR A 363 8.37 7.31 7.58
N ARG A 364 7.46 7.21 8.56
CA ARG A 364 7.46 6.14 9.59
C ARG A 364 7.21 4.76 9.00
N GLU A 365 6.32 4.63 8.02
CA GLU A 365 6.06 3.37 7.32
C GLU A 365 7.31 2.89 6.57
N VAL A 366 8.00 3.78 5.85
CA VAL A 366 9.26 3.43 5.17
C VAL A 366 10.39 3.16 6.16
N ASP A 367 10.54 3.98 7.21
CA ASP A 367 11.53 3.78 8.29
C ASP A 367 11.39 2.39 8.94
N HIS A 368 10.16 1.95 9.21
CA HIS A 368 9.89 0.60 9.71
C HIS A 368 10.32 -0.50 8.73
N ILE A 369 10.01 -0.37 7.44
CA ILE A 369 10.40 -1.36 6.43
C ILE A 369 11.93 -1.38 6.24
N VAL A 370 12.59 -0.23 6.21
CA VAL A 370 14.07 -0.14 6.07
C VAL A 370 14.76 -0.73 7.28
N LYS A 371 14.24 -0.52 8.50
CA LYS A 371 14.72 -1.20 9.71
C LYS A 371 14.54 -2.71 9.62
N ASN A 372 13.40 -3.21 9.12
CA ASN A 372 13.20 -4.64 8.93
C ASN A 372 14.16 -5.24 7.89
N LEU A 373 14.33 -4.58 6.74
CA LEU A 373 15.31 -4.94 5.71
C LEU A 373 16.74 -4.99 6.28
N LYS A 374 17.15 -3.98 7.06
CA LYS A 374 18.45 -3.96 7.73
C LYS A 374 18.64 -5.17 8.67
N THR A 375 17.63 -5.49 9.47
CA THR A 375 17.67 -6.66 10.37
C THR A 375 17.77 -7.98 9.59
N LEU A 376 16.95 -8.14 8.54
CA LEU A 376 16.99 -9.34 7.68
C LEU A 376 18.33 -9.49 6.94
N LEU A 377 18.90 -8.40 6.42
CA LEU A 377 20.18 -8.44 5.73
C LEU A 377 21.35 -8.70 6.68
N ASN A 378 21.30 -8.22 7.93
CA ASN A 378 22.24 -8.64 8.97
C ASN A 378 22.12 -10.14 9.23
N GLN A 379 20.90 -10.65 9.46
CA GLN A 379 20.67 -12.08 9.69
C GLN A 379 21.15 -12.96 8.53
N ILE A 380 21.06 -12.48 7.29
CA ILE A 380 21.63 -13.15 6.11
C ILE A 380 23.17 -13.19 6.18
N MET A 381 23.84 -12.09 6.54
CA MET A 381 25.30 -12.05 6.70
C MET A 381 25.78 -12.94 7.85
N ASP A 382 24.97 -13.09 8.91
CA ASP A 382 25.27 -13.94 10.07
C ASP A 382 25.07 -15.45 9.80
N LEU A 383 24.55 -15.86 8.62
CA LEU A 383 24.33 -17.28 8.31
C LEU A 383 25.65 -18.03 8.04
N PRO A 384 25.79 -19.29 8.53
CA PRO A 384 26.91 -20.16 8.17
C PRO A 384 26.97 -20.35 6.66
N GLY A 385 28.15 -20.20 6.05
CA GLY A 385 28.34 -20.30 4.60
C GLY A 385 28.02 -19.01 3.81
N VAL A 386 27.32 -18.03 4.41
CA VAL A 386 27.28 -16.65 3.90
C VAL A 386 28.43 -15.85 4.51
N TYR A 387 28.56 -15.87 5.84
CA TYR A 387 29.64 -15.19 6.56
C TYR A 387 31.05 -15.57 6.06
N SER A 388 31.23 -16.84 5.68
CA SER A 388 32.50 -17.38 5.18
C SER A 388 32.85 -16.91 3.76
N ASP A 389 31.90 -16.33 3.04
CA ASP A 389 32.08 -15.84 1.68
C ASP A 389 32.11 -14.30 1.68
N SER A 390 33.28 -13.75 1.37
CA SER A 390 33.51 -12.31 1.30
C SER A 390 32.65 -11.63 0.25
N ASP A 391 32.43 -12.26 -0.90
CA ASP A 391 31.80 -11.63 -2.06
C ASP A 391 30.29 -11.52 -1.87
N LEU A 392 29.65 -12.58 -1.38
CA LEU A 392 28.24 -12.54 -1.01
C LEU A 392 28.01 -11.62 0.18
N THR A 393 28.88 -11.63 1.20
CA THR A 393 28.79 -10.72 2.34
C THR A 393 28.91 -9.26 1.90
N ASN A 394 29.85 -8.95 1.00
CA ASN A 394 30.00 -7.60 0.42
C ASN A 394 28.81 -7.20 -0.46
N GLN A 395 28.24 -8.12 -1.25
CA GLN A 395 27.01 -7.86 -2.03
C GLN A 395 25.79 -7.59 -1.12
N VAL A 396 25.63 -8.34 -0.03
CA VAL A 396 24.55 -8.14 0.96
C VAL A 396 24.77 -6.83 1.74
N PHE A 397 26.01 -6.49 2.08
CA PHE A 397 26.39 -5.22 2.69
C PHE A 397 26.12 -4.02 1.77
N LEU A 398 26.42 -4.12 0.48
CA LEU A 398 26.08 -3.11 -0.52
C LEU A 398 24.57 -2.94 -0.66
N LEU A 399 23.80 -4.04 -0.67
CA LEU A 399 22.33 -4.00 -0.72
C LEU A 399 21.72 -3.34 0.54
N LYS A 400 22.28 -3.61 1.72
CA LYS A 400 21.92 -2.95 2.98
C LYS A 400 22.21 -1.45 2.93
N THR A 401 23.41 -1.08 2.52
CA THR A 401 23.84 0.32 2.34
C THR A 401 22.94 1.05 1.33
N TYR A 402 22.57 0.39 0.23
CA TYR A 402 21.60 0.93 -0.74
C TYR A 402 20.26 1.31 -0.10
N TYR A 403 19.64 0.44 0.74
CA TYR A 403 18.37 0.78 1.38
C TYR A 403 18.51 1.93 2.39
N GLU A 404 19.59 1.94 3.18
CA GLU A 404 19.88 3.01 4.14
C GLU A 404 20.10 4.36 3.42
N SER A 405 20.95 4.39 2.39
CA SER A 405 21.23 5.58 1.60
C SER A 405 20.06 6.03 0.73
N ALA A 406 19.22 5.12 0.23
CA ALA A 406 17.98 5.47 -0.49
C ALA A 406 16.96 6.12 0.45
N PHE A 407 16.83 5.61 1.68
CA PHE A 407 15.96 6.19 2.71
C PHE A 407 16.40 7.60 3.11
N THR A 408 17.67 7.77 3.48
CA THR A 408 18.20 9.07 3.91
C THR A 408 18.19 10.11 2.77
N SER A 409 18.59 9.74 1.55
CA SER A 409 18.67 10.68 0.43
C SER A 409 17.30 11.05 -0.19
N LYS A 410 16.36 10.10 -0.32
CA LYS A 410 15.03 10.37 -0.92
C LYS A 410 14.02 10.96 0.06
N LEU A 411 14.08 10.57 1.34
CA LEU A 411 13.10 11.01 2.34
C LEU A 411 13.69 12.03 3.32
N LEU A 412 14.75 11.67 4.05
CA LEU A 412 15.23 12.50 5.16
C LEU A 412 15.81 13.83 4.66
N ALA A 413 16.71 13.80 3.68
CA ALA A 413 17.32 15.00 3.12
C ALA A 413 16.28 15.96 2.51
N ASN A 414 15.25 15.43 1.84
CA ASN A 414 14.09 16.18 1.33
C ASN A 414 13.31 16.88 2.48
N ILE A 415 13.09 16.21 3.61
CA ILE A 415 12.44 16.82 4.79
C ILE A 415 13.30 17.97 5.36
N TYR A 416 14.62 17.86 5.39
CA TYR A 416 15.50 18.97 5.81
C TYR A 416 15.50 20.13 4.79
N GLN A 417 15.48 19.82 3.49
CA GLN A 417 15.40 20.79 2.39
C GLN A 417 14.08 21.59 2.44
N THR A 418 12.94 20.93 2.63
CA THR A 418 11.63 21.60 2.79
C THR A 418 11.56 22.48 4.04
N LYS A 419 12.30 22.14 5.11
CA LYS A 419 12.48 22.97 6.31
C LYS A 419 13.54 24.08 6.18
N LYS A 420 14.09 24.31 4.99
CA LYS A 420 15.16 25.31 4.71
C LYS A 420 16.46 25.09 5.51
N ARG A 421 16.70 23.85 5.96
CA ARG A 421 17.90 23.39 6.68
C ARG A 421 18.88 22.76 5.68
N TYR A 422 19.47 23.61 4.85
CA TYR A 422 20.24 23.18 3.68
C TYR A 422 21.60 22.58 4.02
N VAL A 423 22.27 23.02 5.09
CA VAL A 423 23.58 22.49 5.49
C VAL A 423 23.45 21.04 5.96
N GLU A 424 22.41 20.75 6.72
CA GLU A 424 22.12 19.41 7.23
C GLU A 424 21.63 18.49 6.11
N SER A 425 20.81 19.00 5.18
CA SER A 425 20.42 18.28 3.96
C SER A 425 21.64 17.94 3.08
N LEU A 426 22.59 18.87 2.94
CA LEU A 426 23.84 18.67 2.21
C LEU A 426 24.72 17.60 2.86
N ALA A 427 24.92 17.67 4.19
CA ALA A 427 25.70 16.68 4.93
C ALA A 427 25.12 15.26 4.79
N LEU A 428 23.79 15.12 4.77
CA LEU A 428 23.13 13.85 4.49
C LEU A 428 23.47 13.32 3.09
N TYR A 429 23.35 14.14 2.03
CA TYR A 429 23.69 13.70 0.67
C TYR A 429 25.16 13.30 0.50
N VAL A 430 26.10 14.06 1.07
CA VAL A 430 27.54 13.75 1.01
C VAL A 430 27.86 12.43 1.71
N ASN A 431 27.32 12.23 2.93
CA ASN A 431 27.50 10.98 3.67
C ASN A 431 26.95 9.78 2.90
N CYS A 432 25.78 9.91 2.26
CA CYS A 432 25.22 8.85 1.41
C CYS A 432 26.09 8.51 0.21
N SER A 433 26.73 9.50 -0.44
CA SER A 433 27.64 9.24 -1.56
C SER A 433 28.85 8.42 -1.09
N GLN A 434 29.49 8.87 -0.01
CA GLN A 434 30.65 8.20 0.60
C GLN A 434 30.33 6.77 1.05
N GLN A 435 29.18 6.55 1.69
CA GLN A 435 28.77 5.20 2.12
C GLN A 435 28.59 4.24 0.93
N ILE A 436 27.95 4.69 -0.15
CA ILE A 436 27.77 3.85 -1.36
C ILE A 436 29.11 3.65 -2.07
N GLU A 437 29.96 4.67 -2.16
CA GLU A 437 31.30 4.58 -2.78
C GLU A 437 32.17 3.56 -2.04
N ASN A 438 32.33 3.67 -0.72
CA ASN A 438 33.09 2.72 0.09
C ASN A 438 32.54 1.28 0.00
N ALA A 439 31.21 1.12 -0.05
CA ALA A 439 30.57 -0.20 -0.18
C ALA A 439 30.70 -0.80 -1.58
N GLU A 440 30.85 0.03 -2.62
CA GLU A 440 31.10 -0.41 -4.00
C GLU A 440 32.59 -0.71 -4.23
N GLU A 441 33.51 0.04 -3.63
CA GLU A 441 34.96 -0.26 -3.63
C GLU A 441 35.29 -1.60 -2.94
N SER A 442 34.45 -2.02 -1.99
CA SER A 442 34.55 -3.32 -1.32
C SER A 442 34.12 -4.51 -2.20
N LEU A 443 33.56 -4.27 -3.40
CA LEU A 443 33.07 -5.32 -4.30
C LEU A 443 34.14 -5.67 -5.35
N ILE A 444 34.59 -6.93 -5.36
CA ILE A 444 35.66 -7.41 -6.25
C ILE A 444 35.23 -7.42 -7.73
N ASN A 445 34.00 -7.87 -8.02
CA ASN A 445 33.49 -7.96 -9.38
C ASN A 445 31.99 -7.62 -9.47
N TRP A 446 31.62 -6.85 -10.50
CA TRP A 446 30.23 -6.51 -10.84
C TRP A 446 29.56 -7.52 -11.78
N ASP A 447 30.33 -8.40 -12.43
CA ASP A 447 29.81 -9.36 -13.41
C ASP A 447 29.27 -10.65 -12.75
N GLU A 448 29.68 -10.94 -11.50
CA GLU A 448 29.25 -12.11 -10.72
C GLU A 448 28.28 -11.73 -9.58
N ILE A 449 27.11 -11.19 -9.93
CA ILE A 449 26.08 -10.86 -8.94
C ILE A 449 25.28 -12.11 -8.56
N TYR A 450 25.47 -12.59 -7.33
CA TYR A 450 24.77 -13.76 -6.77
C TYR A 450 23.34 -13.44 -6.31
N LEU A 451 23.07 -12.18 -5.96
CA LEU A 451 21.75 -11.72 -5.55
C LEU A 451 20.80 -11.55 -6.75
N PRO A 452 19.49 -11.83 -6.62
CA PRO A 452 18.52 -11.57 -7.68
C PRO A 452 18.60 -10.14 -8.21
N SER A 453 18.63 -9.98 -9.54
CA SER A 453 18.80 -8.69 -10.22
C SER A 453 17.75 -7.61 -9.87
N LYS A 454 16.57 -8.05 -9.37
CA LYS A 454 15.53 -7.17 -8.82
C LYS A 454 15.93 -6.53 -7.48
N LEU A 455 16.79 -7.17 -6.70
CA LEU A 455 17.32 -6.63 -5.44
C LEU A 455 18.53 -5.74 -5.70
N LEU A 456 19.61 -6.32 -6.24
CA LEU A 456 20.87 -5.64 -6.53
C LEU A 456 21.16 -5.63 -8.03
N SER A 457 21.52 -4.46 -8.55
CA SER A 457 21.94 -4.28 -9.94
C SER A 457 22.75 -3.00 -10.06
N LYS A 458 23.79 -3.01 -10.91
CA LYS A 458 24.60 -1.83 -11.25
C LYS A 458 23.74 -0.63 -11.68
N GLY A 459 22.63 -0.89 -12.40
CA GLY A 459 21.68 0.15 -12.79
C GLY A 459 20.98 0.83 -11.61
N LYS A 460 20.59 0.07 -10.57
CA LYS A 460 19.96 0.62 -9.35
C LYS A 460 20.92 1.49 -8.54
N ILE A 461 22.18 1.08 -8.40
CA ILE A 461 23.20 1.88 -7.70
C ILE A 461 23.52 3.15 -8.50
N ALA A 462 23.67 3.05 -9.83
CA ALA A 462 23.88 4.22 -10.69
C ALA A 462 22.71 5.22 -10.64
N GLU A 463 21.46 4.74 -10.63
CA GLU A 463 20.27 5.59 -10.48
C GLU A 463 20.25 6.31 -9.12
N LEU A 464 20.60 5.60 -8.03
CA LEU A 464 20.70 6.20 -6.69
C LEU A 464 21.83 7.23 -6.60
N LYS A 465 23.04 6.93 -7.13
CA LYS A 465 24.16 7.89 -7.22
C LYS A 465 23.76 9.13 -8.02
N LYS A 466 23.08 8.97 -9.16
CA LYS A 466 22.54 10.08 -9.96
C LYS A 466 21.53 10.91 -9.16
N HIS A 467 20.61 10.27 -8.43
CA HIS A 467 19.66 10.97 -7.56
C HIS A 467 20.38 11.78 -6.48
N ILE A 468 21.33 11.19 -5.76
CA ILE A 468 22.14 11.86 -4.73
C ILE A 468 22.88 13.07 -5.31
N ALA A 469 23.54 12.92 -6.47
CA ALA A 469 24.24 14.01 -7.15
C ALA A 469 23.30 15.16 -7.57
N THR A 470 22.08 14.84 -8.04
CA THR A 470 21.07 15.88 -8.36
C THR A 470 20.52 16.57 -7.11
N GLY A 471 20.27 15.82 -6.03
CA GLY A 471 19.83 16.34 -4.75
C GLY A 471 20.85 17.29 -4.14
N TRP A 472 22.13 16.86 -4.08
CA TRP A 472 23.28 17.67 -3.67
C TRP A 472 23.34 18.99 -4.43
N ARG A 473 23.38 18.97 -5.77
CA ARG A 473 23.42 20.18 -6.61
C ARG A 473 22.24 21.11 -6.35
N SER A 474 21.03 20.56 -6.18
CA SER A 474 19.83 21.36 -5.86
C SER A 474 19.93 22.06 -4.49
N VAL A 475 20.48 21.39 -3.48
CA VAL A 475 20.66 21.95 -2.13
C VAL A 475 21.73 23.04 -2.11
N VAL A 476 22.82 22.87 -2.86
CA VAL A 476 23.86 23.90 -3.02
C VAL A 476 23.26 25.16 -3.66
N ALA A 477 22.56 25.03 -4.80
CA ALA A 477 21.93 26.16 -5.47
C ALA A 477 20.90 26.89 -4.56
N LEU A 478 20.10 26.15 -3.79
CA LEU A 478 19.15 26.73 -2.83
C LEU A 478 19.86 27.43 -1.65
N ALA A 479 20.98 26.89 -1.17
CA ALA A 479 21.78 27.49 -0.11
C ALA A 479 22.44 28.80 -0.57
N GLU A 480 23.00 28.82 -1.80
CA GLU A 480 23.57 30.01 -2.42
C GLU A 480 22.50 31.07 -2.69
N TYR A 481 21.33 30.69 -3.20
CA TYR A 481 20.20 31.59 -3.39
C TYR A 481 19.72 32.21 -2.06
N LYS A 482 19.61 31.40 -0.99
CA LYS A 482 19.31 31.91 0.36
C LYS A 482 20.39 32.89 0.86
N LYS A 483 21.67 32.57 0.66
CA LYS A 483 22.81 33.43 1.02
C LYS A 483 22.81 34.75 0.22
N SER A 484 22.38 34.72 -1.04
CA SER A 484 22.18 35.91 -1.89
C SER A 484 21.07 36.81 -1.34
N LEU A 485 19.90 36.24 -1.02
CA LEU A 485 18.79 36.95 -0.37
C LEU A 485 19.21 37.60 0.96
N GLU A 486 19.93 36.87 1.82
CA GLU A 486 20.44 37.39 3.10
C GLU A 486 21.55 38.45 2.95
N LYS A 487 22.29 38.45 1.85
CA LYS A 487 23.21 39.55 1.50
C LYS A 487 22.44 40.79 1.03
N ASN A 488 21.43 40.61 0.18
CA ASN A 488 20.61 41.71 -0.33
C ASN A 488 19.74 42.36 0.77
N SER A 489 19.28 41.61 1.78
CA SER A 489 18.61 42.21 2.94
C SER A 489 19.57 43.04 3.79
N LYS A 490 20.81 42.58 4.01
CA LYS A 490 21.86 43.34 4.71
C LYS A 490 22.42 44.53 3.92
N ALA A 491 22.23 44.55 2.60
CA ALA A 491 22.57 45.68 1.74
C ALA A 491 21.48 46.77 1.72
N ARG A 492 20.27 46.49 2.24
CA ARG A 492 19.30 47.54 2.56
C ARG A 492 19.77 48.21 3.85
N GLN A 493 20.20 49.47 3.72
CA GLN A 493 20.69 50.26 4.85
C GLN A 493 19.59 50.61 5.87
N PHE A 494 18.32 50.40 5.49
CA PHE A 494 17.12 50.59 6.29
C PHE A 494 16.13 49.46 6.03
N ASP A 495 15.44 48.98 7.06
CA ASP A 495 14.30 48.08 6.92
C ASP A 495 13.12 48.78 6.22
N ALA A 496 12.31 48.03 5.49
CA ALA A 496 11.09 48.57 4.88
C ALA A 496 10.08 48.95 5.99
N SER A 497 9.47 50.11 5.86
CA SER A 497 8.47 50.57 6.84
C SER A 497 7.19 49.73 6.79
N LEU A 498 6.43 49.69 7.89
CA LEU A 498 5.17 48.95 7.97
C LEU A 498 4.17 49.32 6.86
N VAL A 499 4.14 50.60 6.46
CA VAL A 499 3.31 51.10 5.35
C VAL A 499 3.72 50.54 3.99
N GLU A 500 4.99 50.23 3.76
CA GLU A 500 5.45 49.56 2.53
C GLU A 500 5.17 48.04 2.56
N ILE A 501 5.14 47.45 3.75
CA ILE A 501 4.85 46.03 3.93
C ILE A 501 3.33 45.76 3.87
N LEU A 502 2.49 46.77 4.13
CA LEU A 502 1.02 46.71 4.18
C LEU A 502 0.34 46.31 2.85
N GLU A 503 1.01 46.46 1.71
CA GLU A 503 0.52 45.91 0.42
C GLU A 503 0.60 44.36 0.37
N ASN A 504 1.38 43.75 1.27
CA ASN A 504 1.54 42.32 1.43
C ASN A 504 0.85 41.80 2.71
N LYS A 505 0.75 40.48 2.87
CA LYS A 505 0.15 39.85 4.07
C LYS A 505 1.06 40.02 5.29
N VAL A 506 0.77 41.01 6.11
CA VAL A 506 1.47 41.31 7.38
C VAL A 506 1.09 40.30 8.48
N SER A 507 2.08 39.79 9.21
CA SER A 507 1.93 38.99 10.43
C SER A 507 2.18 39.86 11.68
N PRO A 508 1.61 39.57 12.86
CA PRO A 508 1.89 40.33 14.10
C PRO A 508 3.36 40.39 14.54
N LYS A 509 4.25 39.60 13.92
CA LYS A 509 5.71 39.64 14.14
C LYS A 509 6.45 40.64 13.25
N ASP A 510 5.82 41.09 12.17
CA ASP A 510 6.41 42.00 11.19
C ASP A 510 6.15 43.47 11.58
N ALA A 511 5.41 43.70 12.67
CA ALA A 511 5.03 45.02 13.15
C ALA A 511 6.04 45.57 14.18
N SER A 512 7.13 46.18 13.72
CA SER A 512 8.00 47.00 14.56
C SER A 512 7.42 48.41 14.73
N LEU A 513 7.28 48.86 15.99
CA LEU A 513 6.77 50.19 16.31
C LEU A 513 7.77 51.31 15.95
N ASP A 514 9.05 50.97 15.79
CA ASP A 514 10.14 51.91 15.55
C ASP A 514 10.23 52.37 14.07
N ASN A 515 9.59 51.65 13.14
CA ASN A 515 9.63 51.94 11.70
C ASN A 515 8.22 51.88 11.07
N LEU A 516 7.28 52.59 11.69
CA LEU A 516 5.86 52.60 11.27
C LEU A 516 5.64 53.24 9.89
N TYR A 517 6.40 54.28 9.55
CA TYR A 517 6.20 55.11 8.36
C TYR A 517 7.56 55.50 7.75
N PRO A 518 7.70 55.57 6.42
CA PRO A 518 8.97 55.96 5.80
C PRO A 518 9.19 57.47 5.96
N LEU A 519 10.03 57.87 6.92
CA LEU A 519 10.35 59.27 7.20
C LEU A 519 11.16 59.98 6.10
N ALA A 520 11.63 59.25 5.07
CA ALA A 520 12.33 59.79 3.93
C ALA A 520 11.41 59.84 2.68
N PRO A 521 11.23 61.01 2.04
CA PRO A 521 10.39 61.13 0.86
C PRO A 521 11.01 60.39 -0.33
N ARG A 522 10.24 59.47 -0.94
CA ARG A 522 10.64 58.80 -2.18
C ARG A 522 10.28 59.66 -3.39
N LEU A 523 11.29 60.02 -4.18
CA LEU A 523 11.08 60.61 -5.51
C LEU A 523 10.53 59.53 -6.45
N LEU A 524 9.21 59.51 -6.62
CA LEU A 524 8.54 58.67 -7.61
C LEU A 524 8.57 59.39 -8.97
N PRO A 525 8.94 58.70 -10.07
CA PRO A 525 8.83 59.28 -11.40
C PRO A 525 7.35 59.44 -11.75
N ILE A 526 6.87 60.69 -11.74
CA ILE A 526 5.53 61.01 -12.25
C ILE A 526 5.59 60.86 -13.77
N PRO A 527 4.74 60.02 -14.39
CA PRO A 527 4.69 59.94 -15.85
C PRO A 527 4.32 61.32 -16.41
N PRO A 528 4.94 61.77 -17.51
CA PRO A 528 4.57 63.04 -18.13
C PRO A 528 3.07 63.01 -18.45
N LYS A 529 2.40 64.17 -18.35
CA LYS A 529 0.99 64.29 -18.73
C LYS A 529 0.80 63.68 -20.12
N PRO A 530 -0.24 62.86 -20.35
CA PRO A 530 -0.47 62.26 -21.65
C PRO A 530 -0.57 63.36 -22.70
N PHE A 531 0.28 63.28 -23.73
CA PHE A 531 0.26 64.22 -24.85
C PHE A 531 -1.02 63.98 -25.65
N LEU A 532 -2.01 64.84 -25.44
CA LEU A 532 -3.27 64.82 -26.16
C LEU A 532 -3.10 65.68 -27.41
N TYR A 533 -2.96 65.03 -28.56
CA TYR A 533 -2.99 65.71 -29.86
C TYR A 533 -4.41 66.21 -30.12
N ASP A 534 -4.55 67.50 -30.40
CA ASP A 534 -5.82 68.06 -30.87
C ASP A 534 -6.04 67.66 -32.33
N LEU A 535 -6.50 66.43 -32.53
CA LEU A 535 -6.81 65.87 -33.84
C LEU A 535 -7.96 66.61 -34.52
N ALA A 536 -8.79 67.39 -33.79
CA ALA A 536 -9.86 68.18 -34.39
C ALA A 536 -9.31 69.31 -35.26
N TYR A 537 -8.12 69.83 -34.95
CA TYR A 537 -7.47 70.88 -35.74
C TYR A 537 -7.21 70.44 -37.19
N ASN A 538 -6.90 69.15 -37.41
CA ASN A 538 -6.67 68.58 -38.73
C ASN A 538 -7.93 68.52 -39.62
N TYR A 539 -9.12 68.77 -39.05
CA TYR A 539 -10.40 68.79 -39.78
C TYR A 539 -10.90 70.20 -40.09
N PHE A 540 -10.17 71.26 -39.70
CA PHE A 540 -10.43 72.62 -40.20
C PHE A 540 -9.87 72.78 -41.62
N SER A 541 -10.58 72.26 -42.62
CA SER A 541 -10.41 72.76 -43.98
C SER A 541 -11.09 74.12 -44.10
N THR A 542 -10.29 75.19 -44.20
CA THR A 542 -10.81 76.50 -44.60
C THR A 542 -11.36 76.37 -46.02
N SER A 543 -12.68 76.36 -46.15
CA SER A 543 -13.35 76.51 -47.44
C SER A 543 -12.89 77.83 -48.06
N ASP A 544 -12.48 77.77 -49.32
CA ASP A 544 -12.12 78.91 -50.16
C ASP A 544 -10.86 79.70 -49.73
N SER A 545 -9.69 79.20 -50.14
CA SER A 545 -8.85 79.95 -51.10
C SER A 545 -7.77 79.05 -51.71
N SER A 546 -7.86 78.85 -53.01
CA SER A 546 -6.89 78.20 -53.89
C SER A 546 -5.42 78.59 -53.63
N LEU A 547 -4.50 77.60 -53.63
CA LEU A 547 -3.48 77.41 -54.69
C LEU A 547 -2.44 76.32 -54.33
N VAL A 548 -1.91 75.68 -55.38
CA VAL A 548 -0.75 74.75 -55.43
C VAL A 548 -0.94 73.35 -54.84
N GLU A 549 -1.11 72.39 -55.75
CA GLU A 549 -0.75 70.98 -55.57
C GLU A 549 0.79 70.86 -55.51
N GLU A 550 1.33 69.95 -54.70
CA GLU A 550 2.35 69.04 -55.22
C GLU A 550 2.43 67.76 -54.37
N GLU A 551 2.44 66.62 -55.04
CA GLU A 551 2.69 65.31 -54.45
C GLU A 551 4.19 65.18 -54.12
N GLN A 552 4.53 64.44 -53.07
CA GLN A 552 5.32 63.18 -53.20
C GLN A 552 5.78 62.62 -51.85
N SER A 553 5.97 61.32 -51.84
CA SER A 553 6.72 60.55 -50.85
C SER A 553 7.60 59.56 -51.62
N PRO A 554 8.55 58.84 -50.98
CA PRO A 554 9.45 59.19 -49.87
C PRO A 554 10.93 58.96 -50.28
N SER A 555 11.90 59.03 -49.35
CA SER A 555 13.01 58.04 -49.18
C SER A 555 14.31 58.61 -48.60
N ALA A 556 15.10 57.68 -48.02
CA ALA A 556 16.56 57.66 -47.86
C ALA A 556 17.26 58.53 -46.79
N ALA A 557 18.10 57.84 -46.01
CA ALA A 557 19.19 58.40 -45.23
C ALA A 557 20.43 58.65 -46.10
N PRO A 558 21.51 59.22 -45.52
CA PRO A 558 22.83 58.65 -45.79
C PRO A 558 23.61 58.32 -44.51
N SER A 559 24.68 57.54 -44.72
CA SER A 559 25.50 56.87 -43.70
C SER A 559 26.92 57.43 -43.67
N ILE A 560 27.57 57.32 -42.51
CA ILE A 560 28.99 57.00 -42.29
C ILE A 560 30.05 57.85 -43.02
N GLU A 561 30.96 58.44 -42.23
CA GLU A 561 32.40 58.32 -42.48
C GLU A 561 33.15 58.24 -41.14
N GLN A 562 34.18 57.38 -41.08
CA GLN A 562 35.11 57.23 -39.96
C GLN A 562 36.51 57.58 -40.47
N ASP A 563 37.37 58.18 -39.65
CA ASP A 563 38.79 57.89 -39.76
C ASP A 563 39.59 58.10 -38.45
N GLN A 564 40.31 57.03 -38.09
CA GLN A 564 41.65 56.94 -37.46
C GLN A 564 42.01 57.73 -36.17
N GLU A 565 41.90 57.03 -35.03
CA GLU A 565 43.01 56.50 -34.18
C GLU A 565 44.21 57.41 -33.70
N PRO A 566 45.05 57.00 -32.71
CA PRO A 566 45.05 57.70 -31.41
C PRO A 566 46.41 58.30 -30.98
N VAL A 567 46.38 59.16 -29.95
CA VAL A 567 47.57 59.51 -29.14
C VAL A 567 47.23 59.53 -27.65
N GLU A 568 48.07 58.89 -26.84
CA GLU A 568 47.95 58.74 -25.40
C GLU A 568 48.52 59.94 -24.61
N GLU A 569 48.02 60.10 -23.37
CA GLU A 569 48.65 60.74 -22.18
C GLU A 569 49.24 62.19 -22.25
N SER A 570 49.32 62.96 -21.16
CA SER A 570 48.46 63.09 -19.97
C SER A 570 48.84 64.39 -19.21
N LYS A 571 47.85 65.08 -18.57
CA LYS A 571 48.03 66.02 -17.41
C LYS A 571 48.86 67.31 -17.68
N THR A 572 48.78 68.44 -16.96
CA THR A 572 47.88 69.12 -15.97
C THR A 572 48.38 70.59 -15.87
N THR A 573 47.67 71.64 -15.43
CA THR A 573 46.32 71.86 -14.87
C THR A 573 45.95 73.34 -15.06
N ALA A 574 44.67 73.72 -15.17
CA ALA A 574 44.23 75.10 -15.01
C ALA A 574 43.68 75.34 -13.59
N ARG A 575 44.33 76.24 -12.82
CA ARG A 575 43.81 76.86 -11.58
C ARG A 575 43.85 78.38 -11.71
N LYS A 576 42.72 79.04 -11.44
CA LYS A 576 42.61 80.30 -10.69
C LYS A 576 41.30 80.20 -9.88
N GLY A 577 41.16 80.73 -8.66
CA GLY A 577 42.10 81.57 -7.90
C GLY A 577 42.65 80.93 -6.62
N LEU A 578 43.38 81.75 -5.86
CA LEU A 578 44.19 81.37 -4.70
C LEU A 578 44.18 82.49 -3.65
N PHE A 579 43.32 82.37 -2.63
CA PHE A 579 43.25 83.13 -1.37
C PHE A 579 42.33 82.31 -0.43
N GLY A 580 42.61 82.01 0.84
CA GLY A 580 43.82 82.21 1.66
C GLY A 580 43.72 81.35 2.95
N LEU A 581 44.79 81.31 3.76
CA LEU A 581 44.83 80.70 5.10
C LEU A 581 44.79 81.80 6.17
N PHE A 582 44.47 81.43 7.43
CA PHE A 582 44.40 82.29 8.63
C PHE A 582 43.20 83.27 8.68
N ARG A 583 42.67 83.72 9.84
CA ARG A 583 42.56 83.18 11.22
C ARG A 583 41.72 84.17 12.05
N SER A 584 40.84 83.70 12.92
CA SER A 584 40.65 84.22 14.29
C SER A 584 39.93 83.17 15.11
#